data_AF-A0A5A8A3T7-F1
#
_entry.id   AF-A0A5A8A3T7-F1
#
_cell.length_a   1.000
_cell.length_b   1.000
_cell.length_c   1.000
_cell.angle_alpha   90.00
_cell.angle_beta   90.00
_cell.angle_gamma   90.00
#
_symmetry.space_group_name_H-M   'P 1'
#
loop_
_entity.id
_entity.type
_entity.pdbx_description
1 polymer ?
#
loop_
_entity_poly.entity_id
_entity_poly.type
_entity_poly.pdbx_seq_one_letter_code
_entity_poly.pdbx_strand_id
1 'polypeptide(L)' 'MVDVTQIQEHAEVLGSDGKHVGTVDHIDKGEIKLTKKDAAAGGLHHFIPVDFVRAIEGGKVHLDRPADEVMREWSTS' A
#
# COMPACT_ATOMS: atom_id res chain seq x y z
N MET A 1 -8.62 -13.39 -6.05
CA MET A 1 -7.18 -13.22 -6.26
C MET A 1 -7.00 -11.86 -6.92
N VAL A 2 -6.30 -10.94 -6.27
CA VAL A 2 -5.95 -9.66 -6.88
C VAL A 2 -4.65 -9.84 -7.64
N ASP A 3 -4.64 -9.42 -8.90
CA ASP A 3 -3.44 -9.42 -9.72
C ASP A 3 -2.55 -8.25 -9.34
N VAL A 4 -1.57 -8.53 -8.48
CA VAL A 4 -0.58 -7.55 -8.00
C VAL A 4 0.29 -6.99 -9.12
N THR A 5 0.30 -7.66 -10.27
CA THR A 5 0.94 -7.20 -11.51
C THR A 5 0.26 -5.96 -12.10
N GLN A 6 -0.98 -5.66 -11.70
CA GLN A 6 -1.70 -4.45 -12.11
C GLN A 6 -1.32 -3.23 -11.26
N ILE A 7 -0.63 -3.43 -10.12
CA ILE A 7 -0.16 -2.34 -9.28
C ILE A 7 0.98 -1.65 -10.00
N GLN A 8 0.77 -0.38 -10.33
CA GLN A 8 1.79 0.44 -10.96
C GLN A 8 2.72 1.03 -9.90
N GLU A 9 3.98 1.24 -10.27
CA GLU A 9 4.88 2.08 -9.50
C GLU A 9 4.27 3.47 -9.38
N HIS A 10 4.37 4.06 -8.19
CA HIS A 10 3.68 5.30 -7.80
C HIS A 10 2.14 5.22 -7.68
N ALA A 11 1.55 4.02 -7.64
CA ALA A 11 0.13 3.86 -7.36
C ALA A 11 -0.24 4.36 -5.95
N GLU A 12 -1.42 4.97 -5.84
CA GLU A 12 -1.96 5.44 -4.57
C GLU A 12 -2.58 4.25 -3.80
N VAL A 13 -2.21 4.09 -2.54
CA VAL A 13 -2.75 3.04 -1.67
C VAL A 13 -3.79 3.65 -0.74
N LEU A 14 -5.03 3.19 -0.89
CA LEU A 14 -6.19 3.62 -0.12
C LEU A 14 -6.61 2.50 0.83
N GLY A 15 -6.87 2.85 2.08
CA GLY A 15 -7.53 1.96 3.01
C GLY A 15 -8.98 1.68 2.62
N SER A 16 -9.59 0.69 3.28
CA SER A 16 -11.01 0.34 3.15
C SER A 16 -11.95 1.53 3.45
N ASP A 17 -11.49 2.48 4.28
CA ASP A 17 -12.19 3.74 4.57
C ASP A 17 -12.04 4.82 3.47
N GLY A 18 -11.31 4.54 2.39
CA GLY A 18 -10.97 5.50 1.34
C GLY A 18 -9.91 6.53 1.76
N LYS A 19 -9.26 6.33 2.91
CA LYS A 19 -8.15 7.17 3.38
C LYS A 19 -6.84 6.77 2.72
N HIS A 20 -6.00 7.76 2.44
CA HIS A 20 -4.65 7.55 1.92
C HIS A 20 -3.76 6.87 2.97
N VAL A 21 -3.21 5.71 2.61
CA VAL A 21 -2.22 4.97 3.40
C VAL A 21 -0.82 5.37 2.99
N GLY A 22 -0.57 5.42 1.69
CA GLY A 22 0.74 5.73 1.16
C GLY A 22 0.79 5.55 -0.35
N THR A 23 1.99 5.63 -0.89
CA THR A 23 2.23 5.50 -2.33
C THR A 23 3.18 4.34 -2.58
N VAL A 24 2.86 3.50 -3.58
CA VAL A 24 3.70 2.36 -3.97
C VAL A 24 5.01 2.88 -4.57
N ASP A 25 6.13 2.45 -4.00
CA ASP A 25 7.47 2.68 -4.52
C ASP A 25 7.82 1.56 -5.51
N HIS A 26 7.69 0.31 -5.06
CA HIS A 26 7.99 -0.89 -5.85
C HIS A 26 7.25 -2.12 -5.28
N ILE A 27 7.18 -3.22 -6.03
CA ILE A 27 6.73 -4.51 -5.51
C ILE A 27 7.88 -5.51 -5.54
N ASP A 28 8.22 -6.07 -4.39
CA ASP A 28 9.28 -7.09 -4.26
C ASP A 28 8.66 -8.38 -3.73
N LYS A 29 8.79 -9.49 -4.47
CA LYS A 29 8.40 -10.85 -4.04
C LYS A 29 6.98 -11.01 -3.46
N GLY A 30 6.04 -10.14 -3.84
CA GLY A 30 4.67 -10.17 -3.30
C GLY A 30 4.46 -9.27 -2.07
N GLU A 31 5.40 -8.37 -1.80
CA GLU A 31 5.26 -7.30 -0.82
C GLU A 31 5.28 -5.95 -1.54
N ILE A 32 4.37 -5.07 -1.16
CA ILE A 32 4.28 -3.71 -1.67
C ILE A 32 5.19 -2.85 -0.81
N LYS A 33 6.24 -2.31 -1.42
CA LYS A 33 7.11 -1.33 -0.80
C LYS A 33 6.45 0.03 -0.95
N LEU A 34 6.14 0.66 0.18
CA LEU A 34 5.65 2.04 0.24
C LEU A 34 6.82 3.01 0.23
N THR A 35 6.60 4.16 -0.41
CA THR A 35 7.59 5.22 -0.46
C THR A 35 7.63 5.98 0.86
N LYS A 36 8.84 6.22 1.35
CA LYS A 36 9.08 7.05 2.54
C LYS A 36 8.78 8.54 2.34
N LYS A 37 8.59 8.95 1.08
CA LYS A 37 8.25 10.33 0.71
C LYS A 37 6.83 10.71 1.12
N ASP A 38 6.00 9.72 1.44
CA ASP A 38 4.64 9.96 1.84
C ASP A 38 4.59 10.59 3.24
N ALA A 39 3.72 11.59 3.43
CA ALA A 39 3.58 12.26 4.72
C ALA A 39 3.11 11.29 5.80
N ALA A 40 2.31 10.28 5.42
CA ALA A 40 1.88 9.22 6.30
C ALA A 40 3.03 8.29 6.70
N ALA A 41 4.01 8.07 5.81
CA ALA A 41 5.12 7.14 6.03
C ALA A 41 6.17 7.64 7.03
N GLY A 42 6.13 8.92 7.45
CA GLY A 42 7.03 9.44 8.48
C GLY A 42 8.52 9.36 8.14
N GLY A 43 8.89 9.21 6.86
CA GLY A 43 10.28 9.13 6.42
C GLY A 43 10.91 7.73 6.42
N LEU A 44 10.13 6.67 6.69
CA LEU A 44 10.59 5.27 6.65
C LEU A 44 10.01 4.51 5.45
N HIS A 45 10.74 3.51 4.96
CA HIS A 45 10.20 2.57 3.98
C HIS A 45 9.34 1.55 4.73
N HIS A 46 8.07 1.52 4.37
CA HIS A 46 7.13 0.54 4.91
C HIS A 46 6.89 -0.54 3.88
N PHE A 47 6.71 -1.76 4.36
CA PHE A 47 6.33 -2.89 3.53
C PHE A 47 4.97 -3.39 4.00
N ILE A 48 4.10 -3.64 3.03
CA ILE A 48 2.78 -4.22 3.25
C ILE A 48 2.59 -5.44 2.36
N PRO A 49 2.08 -6.55 2.91
CA PRO A 49 1.79 -7.73 2.11
C PRO A 49 0.69 -7.41 1.10
N VAL A 50 0.81 -7.96 -0.10
CA VAL A 50 -0.24 -7.86 -1.13
C VAL A 50 -1.56 -8.51 -0.71
N ASP A 51 -1.54 -9.32 0.35
CA ASP A 51 -2.71 -9.96 0.94
C ASP A 51 -3.75 -8.94 1.43
N PHE A 52 -3.29 -7.75 1.85
CA PHE A 52 -4.18 -6.66 2.25
C PHE A 52 -4.87 -6.00 1.05
N VAL A 53 -4.44 -6.26 -0.18
CA VAL A 53 -5.06 -5.67 -1.36
C VAL A 53 -6.39 -6.37 -1.65
N ARG A 54 -7.46 -5.61 -1.54
CA ARG A 54 -8.82 -6.04 -1.87
C ARG A 54 -9.13 -5.89 -3.35
N ALA A 55 -8.74 -4.76 -3.95
CA ALA A 55 -9.01 -4.45 -5.35
C ALA A 55 -8.02 -3.41 -5.89
N ILE A 56 -7.85 -3.36 -7.21
CA ILE A 56 -7.06 -2.33 -7.89
C ILE A 56 -7.98 -1.68 -8.91
N GLU A 57 -8.25 -0.38 -8.76
CA GLU A 57 -9.18 0.34 -9.63
C GLU A 57 -8.60 1.70 -9.99
N GLY A 58 -8.55 2.02 -11.28
CA GLY A 58 -8.08 3.33 -11.76
C GLY A 58 -6.62 3.66 -11.41
N GLY A 59 -5.76 2.64 -11.22
CA GLY A 59 -4.37 2.83 -10.78
C GLY A 59 -4.23 3.08 -9.27
N LYS A 60 -5.30 2.85 -8.49
CA LYS A 60 -5.30 2.93 -7.04
C LYS A 60 -5.49 1.55 -6.42
N VAL A 61 -4.73 1.28 -5.37
CA VAL A 61 -4.77 0.04 -4.61
C VAL A 61 -5.74 0.24 -3.45
N HIS A 62 -6.84 -0.50 -3.44
CA HIS A 62 -7.78 -0.53 -2.33
C HIS A 62 -7.44 -1.69 -1.41
N LEU A 63 -7.20 -1.37 -0.14
CA LEU A 63 -6.97 -2.36 0.89
C LEU A 63 -8.28 -2.87 1.49
N ASP A 64 -8.24 -4.04 2.08
CA ASP A 64 -9.35 -4.62 2.84
C ASP A 64 -9.48 -4.01 4.24
N ARG A 65 -8.39 -3.42 4.75
CA ARG A 65 -8.29 -2.81 6.08
C ARG A 65 -8.31 -1.27 6.10
N PRO A 66 -8.72 -0.66 7.22
CA PRO A 66 -8.60 0.78 7.49
C PRO A 66 -7.19 1.30 7.27
N ALA A 67 -7.06 2.55 6.80
CA ALA A 67 -5.74 3.15 6.63
C ALA A 67 -4.96 3.21 7.95
N ASP A 68 -5.64 3.59 9.03
CA ASP A 68 -5.09 3.66 10.39
C ASP A 68 -4.57 2.31 10.90
N GLU A 69 -5.25 1.22 10.55
CA GLU A 69 -4.89 -0.14 10.96
C GLU A 69 -3.68 -0.64 10.18
N VAL A 70 -3.67 -0.43 8.87
CA VAL A 70 -2.54 -0.77 8.00
C VAL A 70 -1.28 -0.02 8.43
N MET A 71 -1.41 1.26 8.78
CA MET A 71 -0.30 2.08 9.30
C MET A 71 0.31 1.52 10.58
N ARG A 72 -0.47 0.82 11.41
CA ARG A 72 0.02 0.17 12.64
C ARG A 72 0.67 -1.18 12.38
N GLU A 73 0.28 -1.85 11.30
CA GLU A 73 0.86 -3.11 10.85
C GLU A 73 1.97 -2.94 9.82
N TRP A 74 2.36 -1.71 9.53
CA TRP A 74 3.54 -1.45 8.71
C TRP A 74 4.75 -2.17 9.26
N SER A 75 5.37 -2.98 8.41
CA SER A 75 6.67 -3.53 8.69
C SER A 75 7.72 -2.53 8.23
N THR A 76 8.49 -2.01 9.18
CA THR A 76 9.69 -1.21 8.92
C THR A 76 10.90 -2.13 8.91
N SER A 77 11.67 -2.13 7.82
CA SER A 77 13.01 -2.75 7.79
C SER A 77 14.10 -1.76 8.20
#